data_AF-A0A6A7A469-F1
#
_entry.id   AF-A0A6A7A469-F1
#
_cell.length_a   1.000
_cell.length_b   1.000
_cell.length_c   1.000
_cell.angle_alpha   90.00
_cell.angle_beta   90.00
_cell.angle_gamma   90.00
#
_symmetry.space_group_name_H-M   'P 1'
#
loop_
_entity.id
_entity.type
_entity.pdbx_description
1 polymer ?
#
loop_
_entity_poly.entity_id
_entity_poly.type
_entity_poly.pdbx_seq_one_letter_code
_entity_poly.pdbx_strand_id
1 'polypeptide(L)'
;MKPEWTSLREDPNTIDLSGDDTDAVLLYVQWLYTDKIQVGISNLKDTTRASRSAESEKVYPAIISAYIFGGKIMDNRFKNAIVLKVLEAKEVFECCPSPSTAAFLYEGTTASSPLRRLFIDFIVHAALGYDVWAANFKEYHQELLFDVLTEMAKARSPPYQRKYRNSERYLEQETSQGHHLVILCRCSVKIWFDTTLHKDYSRCILFRTTILDGDLLCGGCLLYAHGRYIL
;
A
#
# COMPACT_ATOMS: atom_id res chain seq x y z
N MET A 1 26.07 38.54 5.93
CA MET A 1 25.11 38.97 4.88
C MET A 1 25.80 40.04 4.04
N LYS A 2 25.60 40.07 2.72
CA LYS A 2 26.22 41.13 1.92
C LYS A 2 25.47 42.45 2.14
N PRO A 3 26.17 43.58 2.37
CA PRO A 3 25.53 44.86 2.68
C PRO A 3 24.60 45.32 1.56
N GLU A 4 24.92 45.00 0.29
CA GLU A 4 24.06 45.30 -0.86
C GLU A 4 22.65 44.65 -0.79
N TRP A 5 22.48 43.54 -0.06
CA TRP A 5 21.19 42.86 0.08
C TRP A 5 20.38 43.42 1.25
N THR A 6 21.07 43.99 2.23
CA THR A 6 20.49 44.58 3.42
C THR A 6 19.84 45.93 3.10
N SER A 7 20.42 46.71 2.17
CA SER A 7 19.88 47.98 1.68
C SER A 7 18.60 47.87 0.82
N LEU A 8 18.21 46.66 0.39
CA LEU A 8 16.99 46.44 -0.40
C LEU A 8 15.76 46.15 0.46
N ARG A 9 15.93 45.97 1.78
CA ARG A 9 14.82 45.72 2.72
C ARG A 9 14.31 47.03 3.28
N GLU A 10 12.99 47.14 3.44
CA GLU A 10 12.37 48.28 4.15
C GLU A 10 12.87 48.36 5.60
N ASP A 11 13.07 47.21 6.25
CA ASP A 11 13.72 47.10 7.55
C ASP A 11 14.85 46.05 7.50
N PRO A 12 16.12 46.48 7.51
CA PRO A 12 17.26 45.57 7.45
C PRO A 12 17.48 44.72 8.70
N ASN A 13 16.90 45.12 9.85
CA ASN A 13 17.09 44.46 11.14
C ASN A 13 15.96 43.49 11.49
N THR A 14 14.90 43.45 10.68
CA THR A 14 13.75 42.59 10.90
C THR A 14 13.70 41.49 9.83
N ILE A 15 13.49 40.25 10.28
CA ILE A 15 13.20 39.12 9.42
C ILE A 15 11.71 38.84 9.59
N ASP A 16 10.94 39.01 8.51
CA ASP A 16 9.53 38.64 8.50
C ASP A 16 9.39 37.12 8.45
N LEU A 17 8.80 36.56 9.52
CA LEU A 17 8.47 35.15 9.68
C LEU A 17 6.96 34.96 9.94
N SER A 18 6.14 35.93 9.54
CA SER A 18 4.69 35.93 9.81
C SER A 18 3.94 34.76 9.15
N GLY A 19 4.49 34.18 8.08
CA GLY A 19 3.95 32.99 7.42
C GLY A 19 4.44 31.66 7.98
N ASP A 20 5.31 31.68 9.01
CA ASP A 20 5.87 30.49 9.62
C ASP A 20 5.19 30.14 10.94
N ASP A 21 5.22 28.86 11.27
CA ASP A 21 4.72 28.36 12.54
C ASP A 21 5.58 28.90 13.70
N THR A 22 4.95 29.60 14.64
CA THR A 22 5.66 30.26 15.74
C THR A 22 6.38 29.25 16.63
N ASP A 23 5.82 28.05 16.82
CA ASP A 23 6.44 27.01 17.64
C ASP A 23 7.71 26.46 16.97
N ALA A 24 7.71 26.27 15.66
CA ALA A 24 8.90 25.89 14.90
C ALA A 24 10.02 26.94 14.99
N VAL A 25 9.66 28.23 14.91
CA VAL A 25 10.62 29.34 15.06
C VAL A 25 11.20 29.36 16.48
N LEU A 26 10.37 29.21 17.51
CA LEU A 26 10.82 29.18 18.90
C LEU A 26 11.75 28.00 19.18
N LEU A 27 11.43 26.80 18.64
CA LEU A 27 12.31 25.63 18.72
C LEU A 27 13.67 25.88 18.06
N TYR A 28 13.67 26.57 16.91
CA TYR A 28 14.92 26.92 16.23
C TYR A 28 15.76 27.92 17.04
N VAL A 29 15.13 28.98 17.57
CA VAL A 29 15.80 29.96 18.44
C VAL A 29 16.40 29.25 19.66
N GLN A 30 15.64 28.39 20.32
CA GLN A 30 16.13 27.62 21.45
C GLN A 30 17.33 26.74 21.07
N TRP A 31 17.27 26.07 19.91
CA TRP A 31 18.38 25.27 19.42
C TRP A 31 19.63 26.12 19.17
N LEU A 32 19.51 27.31 18.59
CA LEU A 32 20.64 28.21 18.36
C LEU A 32 21.39 28.58 19.66
N TYR A 33 20.66 28.77 20.76
CA TYR A 33 21.25 29.15 22.04
C TYR A 33 21.71 27.97 22.90
N THR A 34 21.14 26.77 22.72
CA THR A 34 21.37 25.63 23.62
C THR A 34 21.99 24.41 22.96
N ASP A 35 22.03 24.38 21.62
CA ASP A 35 22.32 23.22 20.78
C ASP A 35 21.46 21.98 21.13
N LYS A 36 20.27 22.22 21.69
CA LYS A 36 19.34 21.18 22.17
C LYS A 36 17.92 21.47 21.69
N ILE A 37 17.25 20.44 21.19
CA ILE A 37 15.83 20.49 20.86
C ILE A 37 15.03 20.12 22.12
N GLN A 38 14.30 21.07 22.70
CA GLN A 38 13.45 20.80 23.85
C GLN A 38 11.99 20.69 23.40
N VAL A 39 11.63 19.47 23.02
CA VAL A 39 10.23 19.08 22.79
C VAL A 39 9.82 18.15 23.94
N GLY A 40 8.57 18.26 24.39
CA GLY A 40 8.02 17.53 25.52
C GLY A 40 7.91 16.02 25.28
N ILE A 41 9.03 15.33 25.18
CA ILE A 41 9.13 13.87 25.19
C ILE A 41 9.29 13.46 26.66
N SER A 42 8.17 13.40 27.38
CA SER A 42 8.16 12.91 28.76
C SER A 42 8.43 11.40 28.78
N ASN A 43 9.06 10.90 29.84
CA ASN A 43 9.33 9.46 29.98
C ASN A 43 8.02 8.72 30.27
N LEU A 44 7.33 8.32 29.20
CA LEU A 44 6.03 7.65 29.23
C LEU A 44 6.14 6.13 29.14
N LYS A 45 7.33 5.56 29.38
CA LYS A 45 7.58 4.11 29.22
C LYS A 45 6.64 3.25 30.05
N ASP A 46 6.26 3.70 31.25
CA ASP A 46 5.38 2.97 32.17
C ASP A 46 3.88 3.30 31.97
N THR A 47 3.53 4.09 30.95
CA THR A 47 2.14 4.47 30.68
C THR A 47 1.49 3.57 29.63
N THR A 48 0.16 3.66 29.53
CA THR A 48 -0.60 2.87 28.55
C THR A 48 -0.26 3.26 27.11
N ARG A 49 -0.39 2.32 26.17
CA ARG A 49 -0.22 2.58 24.73
C ARG A 49 -1.10 3.72 24.21
N ALA A 50 -2.34 3.82 24.70
CA ALA A 50 -3.26 4.89 24.33
C ALA A 50 -2.74 6.27 24.76
N SER A 51 -2.18 6.37 25.96
CA SER A 51 -1.53 7.60 26.45
C SER A 51 -0.33 7.98 25.60
N ARG A 52 0.54 7.02 25.27
CA ARG A 52 1.69 7.27 24.38
C ARG A 52 1.27 7.72 22.98
N SER A 53 0.22 7.11 22.43
CA SER A 53 -0.36 7.51 21.14
C SER A 53 -0.85 8.95 21.17
N ALA A 54 -1.66 9.32 22.18
CA ALA A 54 -2.21 10.67 22.32
C ALA A 54 -1.13 11.74 22.52
N GLU A 55 -0.04 11.44 23.25
CA GLU A 55 1.08 12.37 23.39
C GLU A 55 1.91 12.46 22.10
N SER A 56 2.10 11.36 21.39
CA SER A 56 2.81 11.36 20.11
C SER A 56 2.10 12.21 19.04
N GLU A 57 0.76 12.27 19.08
CA GLU A 57 -0.05 13.12 18.18
C GLU A 57 0.17 14.62 18.41
N LYS A 58 0.62 15.03 19.60
CA LYS A 58 0.99 16.42 19.90
C LYS A 58 2.44 16.71 19.53
N VAL A 59 3.32 15.74 19.79
CA VAL A 59 4.77 15.91 19.66
C VAL A 59 5.24 15.85 18.20
N TYR A 60 4.75 14.88 17.42
CA TYR A 60 5.23 14.74 16.04
C TYR A 60 4.95 15.97 15.17
N PRO A 61 3.74 16.59 15.16
CA PRO A 61 3.50 17.78 14.35
C PRO A 61 4.48 18.92 14.62
N ALA A 62 4.79 19.20 15.88
CA ALA A 62 5.77 20.24 16.27
C ALA A 62 7.18 19.92 15.74
N ILE A 63 7.62 18.67 15.87
CA ILE A 63 8.94 18.23 15.38
C ILE A 63 9.00 18.32 13.84
N ILE A 64 7.94 17.93 13.14
CA ILE A 64 7.88 18.01 11.66
C ILE A 64 7.83 19.46 11.17
N SER A 65 7.05 20.32 11.83
CA SER A 65 7.01 21.75 11.55
C SER A 65 8.40 22.38 11.67
N ALA A 66 9.13 22.05 12.75
CA ALA A 66 10.52 22.47 12.94
C ALA A 66 11.45 21.96 11.83
N TYR A 67 11.30 20.71 11.37
CA TYR A 67 12.11 20.19 10.25
C TYR A 67 11.86 20.97 8.95
N ILE A 68 10.59 21.24 8.62
CA ILE A 68 10.20 22.00 7.42
C ILE A 68 10.77 23.41 7.50
N PHE A 69 10.65 24.06 8.67
CA PHE A 69 11.25 25.37 8.92
C PHE A 69 12.77 25.34 8.72
N GLY A 70 13.46 24.33 9.26
CA GLY A 70 14.89 24.10 9.03
C GLY A 70 15.26 23.97 7.55
N GLY A 71 14.34 23.44 6.72
CA GLY A 71 14.45 23.42 5.27
C GLY A 71 14.43 24.83 4.66
N LYS A 72 13.48 25.68 5.07
CA LYS A 72 13.33 27.06 4.60
C LYS A 72 14.57 27.92 4.89
N ILE A 73 15.14 27.79 6.10
CA ILE A 73 16.36 28.51 6.50
C ILE A 73 17.66 27.81 6.07
N MET A 74 17.56 26.65 5.42
CA MET A 74 18.68 25.85 4.93
C MET A 74 19.70 25.40 6.01
N ASP A 75 19.26 25.23 7.26
CA ASP A 75 20.13 24.76 8.34
C ASP A 75 20.12 23.23 8.43
N ASN A 76 21.18 22.61 7.91
CA ASN A 76 21.33 21.15 7.95
C ASN A 76 21.65 20.60 9.34
N ARG A 77 22.31 21.37 10.22
CA ARG A 77 22.62 20.91 11.59
C ARG A 77 21.34 20.83 12.40
N PHE A 78 20.49 21.84 12.31
CA PHE A 78 19.18 21.85 12.94
C PHE A 78 18.31 20.70 12.43
N LYS A 79 18.17 20.53 11.11
CA LYS A 79 17.42 19.40 10.53
C LYS A 79 17.90 18.04 11.01
N ASN A 80 19.23 17.84 11.10
CA ASN A 80 19.78 16.59 11.62
C ASN A 80 19.44 16.39 13.10
N ALA A 81 19.51 17.45 13.91
CA ALA A 81 19.08 17.38 15.32
C ALA A 81 17.60 17.02 15.45
N ILE A 82 16.75 17.56 14.57
CA ILE A 82 15.33 17.21 14.50
C ILE A 82 15.11 15.74 14.12
N VAL A 83 15.85 15.20 13.14
CA VAL A 83 15.80 13.78 12.77
C VAL A 83 16.16 12.89 13.96
N LEU A 84 17.21 13.23 14.72
CA LEU A 84 17.56 12.52 15.95
C LEU A 84 16.43 12.59 16.99
N LYS A 85 15.75 13.74 17.07
CA LYS A 85 14.61 13.90 17.98
C LYS A 85 13.40 13.05 17.57
N VAL A 86 13.16 12.86 16.28
CA VAL A 86 12.14 11.93 15.76
C VAL A 86 12.44 10.49 16.16
N LEU A 87 13.70 10.07 16.09
CA LEU A 87 14.14 8.74 16.53
C LEU A 87 13.92 8.56 18.05
N GLU A 88 14.32 9.53 18.86
CA GLU A 88 14.08 9.54 20.30
C GLU A 88 12.57 9.45 20.62
N ALA A 89 11.73 10.24 19.94
CA ALA A 89 10.29 10.19 20.08
C ALA A 89 9.72 8.80 19.72
N LYS A 90 10.23 8.18 18.64
CA LYS A 90 9.82 6.82 18.23
C LYS A 90 10.15 5.78 19.30
N GLU A 91 11.32 5.87 19.92
CA GLU A 91 11.72 4.97 21.02
C GLU A 91 10.86 5.15 22.27
N VAL A 92 10.48 6.39 22.60
CA VAL A 92 9.69 6.69 23.81
C VAL A 92 8.21 6.34 23.64
N PHE A 93 7.61 6.72 22.52
CA PHE A 93 6.18 6.50 22.31
C PHE A 93 5.87 5.08 21.80
N GLU A 94 6.83 4.43 21.14
CA GLU A 94 6.68 3.18 20.39
C GLU A 94 5.62 3.26 19.28
N CYS A 95 5.08 4.45 19.00
CA CYS A 95 4.05 4.71 17.99
C CYS A 95 4.69 5.21 16.68
N CYS A 96 4.02 5.00 15.55
CA CYS A 96 4.38 5.67 14.31
C CYS A 96 3.64 7.00 14.22
N PRO A 97 4.17 7.99 13.48
CA PRO A 97 3.47 9.24 13.21
C PRO A 97 2.10 9.00 12.57
N SER A 98 1.13 9.86 12.89
CA SER A 98 -0.22 9.79 12.34
C SER A 98 -0.24 10.05 10.83
N PRO A 99 -1.29 9.59 10.10
CA PRO A 99 -1.44 9.89 8.67
C PRO A 99 -1.41 11.39 8.37
N SER A 100 -2.06 12.21 9.20
CA SER A 100 -2.06 13.67 9.09
C SER A 100 -0.66 14.27 9.21
N THR A 101 0.15 13.78 10.15
CA THR A 101 1.52 14.27 10.33
C THR A 101 2.41 13.87 9.16
N ALA A 102 2.20 12.66 8.63
CA ALA A 102 2.95 12.20 7.47
C ALA A 102 2.55 12.97 6.19
N ALA A 103 1.28 13.32 6.02
CA ALA A 103 0.83 14.20 4.95
C ALA A 103 1.48 15.58 5.04
N PHE A 104 1.47 16.20 6.23
CA PHE A 104 2.12 17.48 6.47
C PHE A 104 3.62 17.46 6.15
N LEU A 105 4.32 16.38 6.51
CA LEU A 105 5.73 16.18 6.14
C LEU A 105 5.92 16.14 4.61
N TYR A 106 5.06 15.42 3.90
CA TYR A 106 5.16 15.30 2.44
C TYR A 106 4.87 16.65 1.77
N GLU A 107 3.81 17.35 2.16
CA GLU A 107 3.50 18.68 1.61
C GLU A 107 4.62 19.70 1.84
N GLY A 108 5.30 19.63 2.99
CA GLY A 108 6.34 20.58 3.38
C GLY A 108 7.78 20.23 2.94
N THR A 109 8.02 19.09 2.28
CA THR A 109 9.39 18.67 1.95
C THR A 109 9.52 18.15 0.52
N THR A 110 10.75 18.06 0.00
CA THR A 110 11.01 17.45 -1.31
C THR A 110 11.12 15.93 -1.22
N ALA A 111 10.95 15.23 -2.35
CA ALA A 111 11.10 13.78 -2.45
C ALA A 111 12.48 13.24 -1.99
N SER A 112 13.53 14.08 -2.05
CA SER A 112 14.89 13.73 -1.60
C SER A 112 15.11 13.90 -0.09
N SER A 113 14.09 14.33 0.66
CA SER A 113 14.18 14.61 2.10
C SER A 113 14.56 13.36 2.92
N PRO A 114 15.65 13.42 3.71
CA PRO A 114 16.01 12.34 4.63
C PRO A 114 14.91 11.94 5.60
N LEU A 115 14.09 12.89 6.07
CA LEU A 115 13.03 12.61 7.03
C LEU A 115 11.86 11.83 6.40
N ARG A 116 11.57 12.03 5.10
CA ARG A 116 10.61 11.18 4.37
C ARG A 116 11.09 9.73 4.34
N ARG A 117 12.37 9.49 4.05
CA ARG A 117 12.98 8.15 4.09
C ARG A 117 12.86 7.48 5.45
N LEU A 118 13.10 8.24 6.53
CA LEU A 118 12.94 7.72 7.89
C LEU A 118 11.49 7.29 8.19
N PHE A 119 10.50 8.07 7.73
CA PHE A 119 9.08 7.72 7.90
C PHE A 119 8.72 6.45 7.12
N ILE A 120 9.26 6.28 5.92
CA ILE A 120 9.10 5.06 5.14
C ILE A 120 9.69 3.87 5.91
N ASP A 121 10.92 3.99 6.42
CA ASP A 121 11.58 2.93 7.21
C ASP A 121 10.75 2.54 8.45
N PHE A 122 10.19 3.52 9.16
CA PHE A 122 9.30 3.25 10.28
C PHE A 122 8.11 2.40 9.87
N ILE A 123 7.46 2.72 8.75
CA ILE A 123 6.27 1.99 8.31
C ILE A 123 6.66 0.59 7.80
N VAL A 124 7.67 0.49 6.93
CA VAL A 124 8.13 -0.78 6.34
C VAL A 124 8.51 -1.78 7.43
N HIS A 125 9.17 -1.34 8.50
CA HIS A 125 9.66 -2.23 9.55
C HIS A 125 8.72 -2.36 10.77
N ALA A 126 7.86 -1.37 11.05
CA ALA A 126 6.91 -1.45 12.17
C ALA A 126 5.53 -2.03 11.79
N ALA A 127 5.18 -2.08 10.49
CA ALA A 127 3.87 -2.58 10.03
C ALA A 127 3.74 -4.12 10.05
N LEU A 128 4.71 -4.85 10.59
CA LEU A 128 4.65 -6.31 10.70
C LEU A 128 3.56 -6.73 11.71
N GLY A 129 2.37 -7.04 11.19
CA GLY A 129 1.32 -7.77 11.93
C GLY A 129 0.21 -6.91 12.55
N TYR A 130 0.10 -5.62 12.24
CA TYR A 130 -0.96 -4.76 12.76
C TYR A 130 -1.97 -4.36 11.67
N ASP A 131 -3.22 -4.79 11.84
CA ASP A 131 -4.37 -4.36 11.02
C ASP A 131 -4.60 -2.84 11.05
N VAL A 132 -4.04 -2.16 12.05
CA VAL A 132 -4.19 -0.70 12.28
C VAL A 132 -3.59 0.13 11.15
N TRP A 133 -2.45 -0.28 10.59
CA TRP A 133 -1.85 0.49 9.49
C TRP A 133 -2.70 0.35 8.21
N ALA A 134 -3.13 -0.87 7.89
CA ALA A 134 -4.01 -1.16 6.75
C ALA A 134 -5.37 -0.45 6.86
N ALA A 135 -5.92 -0.34 8.06
CA ALA A 135 -7.18 0.37 8.32
C ALA A 135 -7.13 1.85 7.92
N ASN A 136 -5.95 2.47 8.01
CA ASN A 136 -5.77 3.92 7.80
C ASN A 136 -5.21 4.27 6.41
N PHE A 137 -5.15 3.33 5.45
CA PHE A 137 -4.59 3.58 4.12
C PHE A 137 -5.20 4.79 3.41
N LYS A 138 -6.51 4.99 3.56
CA LYS A 138 -7.23 6.08 2.89
C LYS A 138 -6.84 7.47 3.41
N GLU A 139 -6.25 7.53 4.61
CA GLU A 139 -5.88 8.79 5.27
C GLU A 139 -4.43 9.19 4.97
N TYR A 140 -3.60 8.28 4.47
CA TYR A 140 -2.21 8.57 4.14
C TYR A 140 -2.08 9.30 2.80
N HIS A 141 -1.07 10.17 2.73
CA HIS A 141 -0.67 10.85 1.50
C HIS A 141 -0.31 9.83 0.40
N GLN A 142 -0.77 10.06 -0.83
CA GLN A 142 -0.63 9.08 -1.91
C GLN A 142 0.82 8.80 -2.28
N GLU A 143 1.68 9.83 -2.32
CA GLU A 143 3.11 9.64 -2.56
C GLU A 143 3.76 8.78 -1.48
N LEU A 144 3.38 8.97 -0.21
CA LEU A 144 3.91 8.16 0.89
C LEU A 144 3.52 6.69 0.72
N LEU A 145 2.26 6.41 0.38
CA LEU A 145 1.82 5.03 0.13
C LEU A 145 2.62 4.39 -1.01
N PHE A 146 2.85 5.14 -2.10
CA PHE A 146 3.65 4.65 -3.21
C PHE A 146 5.10 4.35 -2.79
N ASP A 147 5.73 5.25 -2.05
CA ASP A 147 7.10 5.07 -1.56
C ASP A 147 7.20 3.87 -0.61
N VAL A 148 6.26 3.77 0.34
CA VAL A 148 6.20 2.65 1.29
C VAL A 148 5.99 1.33 0.58
N LEU A 149 5.04 1.22 -0.36
CA LEU A 149 4.80 -0.01 -1.11
C LEU A 149 6.04 -0.41 -1.93
N THR A 150 6.74 0.57 -2.50
CA THR A 150 7.99 0.36 -3.22
C THR A 150 9.07 -0.21 -2.31
N GLU A 151 9.29 0.38 -1.14
CA GLU A 151 10.29 -0.10 -0.18
C GLU A 151 9.88 -1.43 0.48
N MET A 152 8.60 -1.65 0.78
CA MET A 152 8.09 -2.94 1.24
C MET A 152 8.33 -4.04 0.21
N ALA A 153 8.15 -3.76 -1.09
CA ALA A 153 8.41 -4.73 -2.14
C ALA A 153 9.90 -5.09 -2.25
N LYS A 154 10.80 -4.12 -2.03
CA LYS A 154 12.26 -4.34 -1.98
C LYS A 154 12.69 -5.10 -0.73
N ALA A 155 12.09 -4.79 0.42
CA ALA A 155 12.43 -5.43 1.70
C ALA A 155 11.91 -6.87 1.80
N ARG A 156 10.83 -7.20 1.10
CA ARG A 156 10.24 -8.54 1.11
C ARG A 156 11.17 -9.55 0.43
N SER A 157 11.52 -10.62 1.14
CA SER A 157 12.22 -11.75 0.52
C SER A 157 11.38 -12.33 -0.63
N PRO A 158 12.00 -12.64 -1.79
CA PRO A 158 11.27 -13.21 -2.90
C PRO A 158 10.58 -14.49 -2.46
N PRO A 159 9.30 -14.69 -2.80
CA PRO A 159 8.60 -15.91 -2.40
C PRO A 159 9.32 -17.12 -3.03
N TYR A 160 9.60 -18.14 -2.21
CA TYR A 160 10.25 -19.38 -2.66
C TYR A 160 9.49 -20.04 -3.83
N GLN A 161 8.17 -19.80 -3.93
CA GLN A 161 7.35 -20.20 -5.06
C GLN A 161 6.54 -19.01 -5.57
N ARG A 162 6.67 -18.68 -6.86
CA ARG A 162 5.84 -17.69 -7.56
C ARG A 162 4.46 -18.24 -7.97
N LYS A 163 4.00 -19.35 -7.38
CA LYS A 163 2.68 -19.89 -7.70
C LYS A 163 1.62 -18.98 -7.09
N TYR A 164 0.66 -18.56 -7.90
CA TYR A 164 -0.52 -17.86 -7.41
C TYR A 164 -1.19 -18.70 -6.31
N ARG A 165 -1.68 -18.03 -5.26
CA ARG A 165 -2.32 -18.68 -4.13
C ARG A 165 -3.67 -19.24 -4.57
N ASN A 166 -3.71 -20.52 -4.95
CA ASN A 166 -4.87 -21.25 -5.48
C ASN A 166 -5.72 -20.44 -6.48
N SER A 167 -5.50 -20.66 -7.79
CA SER A 167 -6.22 -19.99 -8.87
C SER A 167 -7.75 -20.05 -8.75
N GLU A 168 -8.29 -21.09 -8.11
CA GLU A 168 -9.72 -21.28 -7.88
C GLU A 168 -10.36 -20.13 -7.07
N ARG A 169 -9.59 -19.44 -6.21
CA ARG A 169 -10.10 -18.30 -5.44
C ARG A 169 -10.45 -17.08 -6.29
N TYR A 170 -9.97 -17.04 -7.52
CA TYR A 170 -10.18 -15.93 -8.45
C TYR A 170 -11.22 -16.28 -9.52
N LEU A 171 -11.72 -17.52 -9.55
CA LEU A 171 -12.76 -17.92 -10.48
C LEU A 171 -14.11 -17.46 -9.93
N GLU A 172 -14.83 -16.68 -10.73
CA GLU A 172 -16.21 -16.32 -10.43
C GLU A 172 -17.06 -17.60 -10.43
N GLN A 173 -17.96 -17.73 -9.45
CA GLN A 173 -18.90 -18.83 -9.44
C GLN A 173 -19.96 -18.57 -10.50
N GLU A 174 -20.15 -19.50 -11.42
CA GLU A 174 -21.27 -19.45 -12.36
C GLU A 174 -22.57 -19.53 -11.57
N THR A 175 -23.27 -18.41 -11.42
CA THR A 175 -24.62 -18.41 -10.88
C THR A 175 -25.51 -19.12 -11.88
N SER A 176 -25.98 -20.31 -11.52
CA SER A 176 -26.95 -21.08 -12.30
C SER A 176 -28.35 -20.43 -12.25
N GLN A 177 -28.44 -19.16 -12.64
CA GLN A 177 -29.68 -18.43 -12.93
C GLN A 177 -29.92 -18.32 -14.44
N GLY A 178 -29.31 -19.19 -15.23
CA GLY A 178 -29.79 -19.48 -16.58
C GLY A 178 -31.03 -20.34 -16.46
N HIS A 179 -32.17 -19.80 -16.90
CA HIS A 179 -33.42 -20.53 -17.04
C HIS A 179 -33.15 -21.95 -17.54
N HIS A 180 -33.59 -22.96 -16.78
CA HIS A 180 -33.83 -24.29 -17.30
C HIS A 180 -34.84 -24.15 -18.45
N LEU A 181 -34.37 -23.84 -19.65
CA LEU A 181 -35.07 -24.19 -20.87
C LEU A 181 -34.96 -25.70 -20.92
N VAL A 182 -35.87 -26.39 -20.23
CA VAL A 182 -36.11 -27.81 -20.45
C VAL A 182 -36.63 -27.91 -21.86
N ILE A 183 -35.72 -28.02 -22.83
CA ILE A 183 -36.07 -28.54 -24.15
C ILE A 183 -36.36 -30.02 -23.87
N LEU A 184 -37.62 -30.32 -23.57
CA LEU A 184 -38.17 -31.67 -23.63
C LEU A 184 -38.18 -32.10 -25.10
N CYS A 185 -37.01 -32.38 -25.67
CA CYS A 185 -36.94 -33.19 -26.86
C CYS A 185 -37.17 -34.64 -26.40
N ARG A 186 -38.41 -35.11 -26.51
CA ARG A 186 -38.78 -36.53 -26.39
C ARG A 186 -38.21 -37.30 -27.59
N CYS A 187 -36.89 -37.39 -27.68
CA CYS A 187 -36.23 -38.42 -28.46
C CYS A 187 -35.52 -39.34 -27.46
N SER A 188 -36.16 -40.47 -27.17
CA SER A 188 -35.61 -41.54 -26.35
C SER A 188 -34.44 -42.20 -27.09
N VAL A 189 -33.29 -41.52 -27.15
CA VAL A 189 -32.04 -42.15 -27.58
C VAL A 189 -31.55 -42.99 -26.40
N LYS A 190 -31.80 -44.30 -26.45
CA LYS A 190 -31.19 -45.27 -25.55
C LYS A 190 -29.70 -45.37 -25.88
N ILE A 191 -28.87 -44.64 -25.14
CA ILE A 191 -27.42 -44.83 -25.19
C ILE A 191 -27.10 -46.03 -24.30
N TRP A 192 -26.68 -47.13 -24.91
CA TRP A 192 -26.13 -48.28 -24.19
C TRP A 192 -24.64 -48.05 -23.95
N PHE A 193 -24.22 -48.08 -22.69
CA PHE A 193 -22.81 -48.17 -22.33
C PHE A 193 -22.48 -49.66 -22.10
N ASP A 194 -21.83 -50.28 -23.08
CA ASP A 194 -21.21 -51.59 -22.85
C ASP A 194 -19.87 -51.35 -22.15
N THR A 195 -19.77 -51.74 -20.89
CA THR A 195 -18.56 -51.64 -20.07
C THR A 195 -17.92 -53.01 -19.94
N THR A 196 -17.52 -53.58 -21.07
CA THR A 196 -16.59 -54.71 -21.07
C THR A 196 -15.16 -54.19 -21.22
N LEU A 197 -14.43 -54.27 -20.12
CA LEU A 197 -13.01 -53.94 -19.98
C LEU A 197 -12.15 -54.64 -21.04
N HIS A 198 -11.28 -53.87 -21.69
CA HIS A 198 -9.95 -54.37 -22.06
C HIS A 198 -8.90 -53.30 -21.70
N LYS A 199 -7.93 -53.71 -20.87
CA LYS A 199 -6.67 -53.01 -20.66
C LYS A 199 -5.89 -53.12 -21.96
N ASP A 200 -5.81 -52.03 -22.74
CA ASP A 200 -4.57 -51.49 -23.29
C ASP A 200 -4.82 -50.50 -24.44
N TYR A 201 -4.02 -49.43 -24.40
CA TYR A 201 -3.74 -48.40 -25.41
C TYR A 201 -4.87 -47.49 -25.97
N SER A 202 -4.56 -46.18 -25.92
CA SER A 202 -5.03 -45.10 -26.80
C SER A 202 -6.54 -44.94 -26.99
N ARG A 203 -7.12 -44.01 -26.21
CA ARG A 203 -8.53 -43.63 -26.26
C ARG A 203 -8.91 -43.02 -27.62
N CYS A 204 -9.50 -43.83 -28.49
CA CYS A 204 -10.44 -43.35 -29.52
C CYS A 204 -11.84 -43.79 -29.11
N ILE A 205 -12.68 -42.82 -28.69
CA ILE A 205 -14.11 -43.08 -28.46
C ILE A 205 -14.79 -43.06 -29.83
N LEU A 206 -15.04 -44.24 -30.39
CA LEU A 206 -15.83 -44.40 -31.60
C LEU A 206 -17.31 -44.39 -31.23
N PHE A 207 -18.02 -43.30 -31.56
CA PHE A 207 -19.47 -43.27 -31.47
C PHE A 207 -20.07 -43.95 -32.69
N ARG A 208 -20.76 -45.06 -32.47
CA ARG A 208 -21.55 -45.74 -33.52
C ARG A 208 -23.01 -45.40 -33.29
N THR A 209 -23.55 -44.45 -34.05
CA THR A 209 -24.98 -44.17 -34.11
C THR A 209 -25.62 -45.11 -35.12
N THR A 210 -26.36 -46.10 -34.64
CA THR A 210 -27.27 -46.88 -35.49
C THR A 210 -28.59 -46.11 -35.53
N ILE A 211 -28.91 -45.54 -36.69
CA ILE A 211 -30.24 -44.96 -36.95
C ILE A 211 -31.17 -46.14 -37.24
N LEU A 212 -32.14 -46.36 -36.36
CA LEU A 212 -33.24 -47.30 -36.60
C LEU A 212 -34.30 -46.59 -37.45
N ASP A 213 -34.71 -47.26 -38.52
CA ASP A 213 -35.67 -46.81 -39.52
C ASP A 213 -36.94 -46.16 -38.95
N GLY A 214 -37.34 -45.05 -39.57
CA GLY A 214 -38.61 -44.38 -39.33
C GLY A 214 -38.56 -42.92 -39.76
N ASP A 215 -39.10 -42.64 -40.94
CA ASP A 215 -39.16 -41.33 -41.60
C ASP A 215 -39.48 -40.16 -40.66
N LEU A 216 -38.52 -39.23 -40.52
CA LEU A 216 -38.78 -37.84 -40.20
C LEU A 216 -37.56 -37.01 -40.60
N LEU A 217 -37.69 -36.29 -41.72
CA LEU A 217 -36.82 -35.21 -42.12
C LEU A 217 -36.82 -34.13 -41.02
N CYS A 218 -35.84 -34.16 -40.13
CA CYS A 218 -35.51 -33.04 -39.27
C CYS A 218 -34.16 -32.48 -39.73
N GLY A 219 -34.18 -31.21 -40.13
CA GLY A 219 -33.05 -30.48 -40.72
C GLY A 219 -31.79 -30.54 -39.86
N GLY A 220 -30.65 -30.59 -40.57
CA GLY A 220 -29.36 -30.97 -40.03
C GLY A 220 -28.86 -30.15 -38.85
N CYS A 221 -28.40 -30.87 -37.82
CA CYS A 221 -27.38 -30.38 -36.91
C CYS A 221 -26.00 -30.68 -37.51
N LEU A 222 -25.36 -29.65 -38.07
CA LEU A 222 -23.95 -29.65 -38.45
C LEU A 222 -23.09 -29.69 -37.18
N LEU A 223 -22.59 -30.88 -36.83
CA LEU A 223 -21.50 -31.03 -35.87
C LEU A 223 -20.18 -30.64 -36.56
N TYR A 224 -19.74 -29.40 -36.34
CA TYR A 224 -18.41 -28.93 -36.71
C TYR A 224 -17.36 -29.58 -35.80
N ALA A 225 -16.70 -30.64 -36.26
CA ALA A 225 -15.51 -31.19 -35.62
C ALA A 225 -14.28 -30.39 -36.09
N HIS A 226 -13.87 -29.39 -35.32
CA HIS A 226 -12.61 -28.68 -35.56
C HIS A 226 -11.44 -29.55 -35.10
N GLY A 227 -10.86 -30.32 -36.02
CA GLY A 227 -9.52 -30.85 -35.88
C GLY A 227 -8.49 -29.74 -36.12
N ARG A 228 -7.60 -29.51 -35.16
CA ARG A 228 -6.28 -28.92 -35.42
C ARG A 228 -5.22 -29.78 -34.73
N TYR A 229 -4.50 -30.53 -35.55
CA TYR A 229 -3.12 -30.90 -35.27
C TYR A 229 -2.26 -29.64 -35.42
N ILE A 230 -1.40 -29.37 -34.44
CA ILE A 230 -0.22 -28.50 -34.60
C ILE A 230 0.98 -29.40 -34.34
N LEU A 231 1.85 -29.49 -35.35
CA LEU A 231 3.22 -29.98 -35.26
C LEU A 231 4.09 -28.97 -34.50
#